data_AF-A0A9R1Q793-F1
#
_entry.id   AF-A0A9R1Q793-F1
#
_cell.length_a   1.000
_cell.length_b   1.000
_cell.length_c   1.000
_cell.angle_alpha   90.00
_cell.angle_beta   90.00
_cell.angle_gamma   90.00
#
_symmetry.space_group_name_H-M   'P 1'
#
loop_
_entity.id
_entity.type
_entity.pdbx_description
1 polymer ?
#
loop_
_entity_poly.entity_id
_entity_poly.type
_entity_poly.pdbx_seq_one_letter_code
_entity_poly.pdbx_strand_id
1 'polypeptide(L)'
;MSQVVTRMRGTPGYLAPEWLTSQITEKADVYSFGIVVMEIISGRKNLDTSRSEESIHLITLLEEKVKNGYLVDLIDKSSNDMQAHEQDIIQMMKLAMWCLQIDFQRRPKMSEVVKVLEGSMDAKSNIDHNFVATNEANFYIAGNVKSSAPPVASDLSGPR
;
A
#
# COMPACT_ATOMS: atom_id res chain seq x y z
N MET A 1 -34.06 8.23 -9.39
CA MET A 1 -32.98 7.28 -9.11
C MET A 1 -32.14 7.83 -7.98
N SER A 2 -32.14 7.22 -6.79
CA SER A 2 -31.29 7.66 -5.69
C SER A 2 -29.87 7.20 -5.95
N GLN A 3 -28.97 8.13 -6.25
CA GLN A 3 -27.55 7.84 -6.36
C GLN A 3 -27.00 7.81 -4.93
N VAL A 4 -26.68 6.62 -4.42
CA VAL A 4 -25.99 6.49 -3.13
C VAL A 4 -24.55 6.89 -3.38
N VAL A 5 -24.22 8.15 -3.10
CA VAL A 5 -22.83 8.62 -3.07
C VAL A 5 -22.21 8.12 -1.78
N THR A 6 -21.61 6.94 -1.82
CA THR A 6 -20.83 6.44 -0.69
C THR A 6 -19.59 7.32 -0.57
N ARG A 7 -19.52 8.13 0.50
CA ARG A 7 -18.35 8.97 0.76
C ARG A 7 -17.14 8.06 0.96
N MET A 8 -16.24 8.02 -0.03
CA MET A 8 -14.96 7.33 0.03
C MET A 8 -14.24 7.70 1.33
N ARG A 9 -13.92 6.70 2.16
CA ARG A 9 -13.13 6.81 3.38
C ARG A 9 -11.96 5.84 3.28
N GLY A 10 -10.76 6.30 3.62
CA GLY A 10 -9.59 5.45 3.78
C GLY A 10 -8.37 6.25 4.22
N THR A 11 -7.29 5.54 4.55
CA THR A 11 -6.05 6.14 5.06
C THR A 11 -5.16 6.53 3.88
N PRO A 12 -4.82 7.83 3.71
CA PRO A 12 -3.87 8.27 2.69
C PRO A 12 -2.58 7.45 2.75
N GLY A 13 -2.07 7.03 1.58
CA GLY A 13 -0.90 6.16 1.47
C GLY A 13 -1.24 4.67 1.36
N TYR A 14 -2.40 4.20 1.83
CA TYR A 14 -2.82 2.79 1.71
C TYR A 14 -3.87 2.56 0.61
N LEU A 15 -4.42 3.65 0.07
CA LEU A 15 -5.48 3.61 -0.92
C LEU A 15 -5.00 2.97 -2.24
N ALA A 16 -5.75 2.00 -2.72
CA ALA A 16 -5.55 1.43 -4.05
C ALA A 16 -5.78 2.48 -5.16
N PRO A 17 -5.07 2.43 -6.30
CA PRO A 17 -5.13 3.46 -7.35
C PRO A 17 -6.54 3.78 -7.85
N GLU A 18 -7.44 2.79 -7.84
CA GLU A 18 -8.83 2.92 -8.29
C GLU A 18 -9.75 3.66 -7.32
N TRP A 19 -9.25 4.17 -6.18
CA TRP A 19 -10.07 4.83 -5.16
C TRP A 19 -10.91 6.00 -5.72
N LEU A 20 -10.43 6.70 -6.76
CA LEU A 20 -11.18 7.78 -7.40
C LEU A 20 -12.41 7.33 -8.20
N THR A 21 -12.50 6.04 -8.53
CA THR A 21 -13.56 5.50 -9.40
C THR A 21 -14.88 5.23 -8.67
N SER A 22 -14.95 5.47 -7.35
CA SER A 22 -16.10 5.16 -6.48
C SER A 22 -16.53 3.68 -6.47
N GLN A 23 -15.67 2.78 -6.98
CA GLN A 23 -15.88 1.34 -6.91
C GLN A 23 -15.24 0.81 -5.62
N ILE A 24 -16.06 0.34 -4.69
CA ILE A 24 -15.60 -0.40 -3.52
C ILE A 24 -15.43 -1.84 -3.96
N THR A 25 -14.19 -2.33 -3.94
CA THR A 25 -13.86 -3.71 -4.31
C THR A 25 -13.06 -4.38 -3.20
N GLU A 26 -13.23 -5.69 -3.03
CA GLU A 26 -12.37 -6.52 -2.16
C GLU A 26 -10.88 -6.42 -2.55
N LYS A 27 -10.59 -6.00 -3.79
CA LYS A 27 -9.22 -5.85 -4.32
C LYS A 27 -8.51 -4.62 -3.76
N ALA A 28 -9.24 -3.63 -3.25
CA ALA A 28 -8.63 -2.49 -2.57
C ALA A 28 -7.99 -2.91 -1.23
N ASP A 29 -8.62 -3.86 -0.53
CA ASP A 29 -8.07 -4.45 0.70
C ASP A 29 -6.82 -5.29 0.42
N VAL A 30 -6.83 -6.04 -0.69
CA VAL A 30 -5.64 -6.80 -1.16
C VAL A 30 -4.46 -5.87 -1.40
N TYR A 31 -4.68 -4.73 -2.05
CA TYR A 31 -3.63 -3.74 -2.31
C TYR A 31 -3.08 -3.17 -1.00
N SER A 32 -3.98 -2.77 -0.09
CA SER A 32 -3.61 -2.23 1.24
C SER A 32 -2.80 -3.26 2.04
N PHE A 33 -3.18 -4.54 1.97
CA PHE A 33 -2.43 -5.64 2.57
C PHE A 33 -1.01 -5.75 2.00
N GLY A 34 -0.84 -5.62 0.68
CA GLY A 34 0.48 -5.59 0.03
C GLY A 34 1.39 -4.50 0.57
N ILE A 35 0.84 -3.30 0.84
CA ILE A 35 1.59 -2.20 1.47
C ILE A 35 2.03 -2.58 2.88
N VAL A 36 1.12 -3.11 3.70
CA VAL A 36 1.42 -3.50 5.09
C VAL A 36 2.50 -4.60 5.14
N VAL A 37 2.46 -5.58 4.24
CA VAL A 37 3.51 -6.60 4.15
C VAL A 37 4.87 -5.96 3.88
N MET A 38 4.94 -4.98 2.98
CA MET A 38 6.19 -4.25 2.70
C MET A 38 6.66 -3.40 3.89
N GLU A 39 5.74 -2.77 4.63
CA GLU A 39 6.10 -2.04 5.86
C GLU A 39 6.71 -2.97 6.91
N ILE A 40 6.13 -4.16 7.09
CA ILE A 40 6.64 -5.17 8.02
C ILE A 40 8.04 -5.61 7.60
N ILE A 41 8.23 -5.98 6.33
CA ILE A 41 9.51 -6.48 5.81
C ILE A 41 10.61 -5.43 5.92
N SER A 42 10.27 -4.17 5.65
CA SER A 42 11.26 -3.08 5.64
C SER A 42 11.51 -2.41 6.97
N GLY A 43 10.65 -2.66 7.97
CA GLY A 43 10.68 -1.94 9.25
C GLY A 43 10.42 -0.44 9.09
N ARG A 44 9.80 -0.02 7.97
CA ARG A 44 9.60 1.38 7.60
C ARG A 44 8.13 1.67 7.36
N LYS A 45 7.73 2.92 7.66
CA LYS A 45 6.42 3.42 7.27
C LYS A 45 6.37 3.62 5.76
N ASN A 46 5.20 3.39 5.17
CA ASN A 46 4.98 3.58 3.74
C ASN A 46 5.22 5.04 3.32
N LEU A 47 4.81 5.98 4.18
CA LEU A 47 5.11 7.41 4.07
C LEU A 47 5.96 7.84 5.26
N ASP A 48 7.24 8.11 5.01
CA ASP A 48 8.20 8.53 6.03
C ASP A 48 8.84 9.87 5.66
N THR A 49 8.24 10.97 6.15
CA THR A 49 8.73 12.33 5.87
C THR A 49 10.03 12.69 6.59
N SER A 50 10.58 11.79 7.42
CA SER A 50 11.90 12.00 8.05
C SER A 50 13.07 11.63 7.13
N ARG A 51 12.78 11.04 5.97
CA ARG A 51 13.76 10.56 4.99
C ARG A 51 13.91 11.52 3.80
N SER A 52 14.96 11.29 2.99
CA SER A 52 15.20 12.03 1.74
C SER A 52 14.03 11.87 0.76
N GLU A 53 13.77 12.87 -0.08
CA GLU A 53 12.65 12.88 -1.05
C GLU A 53 12.57 11.59 -1.89
N GLU A 54 13.72 11.07 -2.32
CA GLU A 54 13.86 9.83 -3.10
C GLU A 54 13.42 8.57 -2.35
N SER A 55 13.32 8.62 -1.02
CA SER A 55 12.99 7.48 -0.17
C SER A 55 11.79 7.71 0.75
N ILE A 56 11.04 8.81 0.58
CA ILE A 56 9.84 9.11 1.40
C ILE A 56 8.77 8.04 1.22
N HIS A 57 8.61 7.51 0.00
CA HIS A 57 7.56 6.55 -0.33
C HIS A 57 8.10 5.13 -0.54
N LEU A 58 7.70 4.20 0.32
CA LEU A 58 8.21 2.84 0.34
C LEU A 58 7.90 2.08 -0.95
N ILE A 59 6.69 2.20 -1.49
CA ILE A 59 6.32 1.48 -2.72
C ILE A 59 7.07 2.01 -3.95
N THR A 60 7.40 3.30 -3.97
CA THR A 60 8.23 3.87 -5.04
C THR A 60 9.65 3.31 -4.99
N LEU A 61 10.21 3.19 -3.77
CA LEU A 61 11.50 2.55 -3.57
C LEU A 61 11.46 1.05 -3.90
N LEU A 62 10.37 0.35 -3.59
CA LEU A 62 10.17 -1.05 -3.98
C LEU A 62 10.25 -1.23 -5.50
N GLU A 63 9.52 -0.39 -6.23
CA GLU A 63 9.52 -0.38 -7.70
C GLU A 63 10.93 -0.16 -8.27
N GLU A 64 11.68 0.80 -7.73
CA GLU A 64 13.07 1.05 -8.13
C GLU A 64 13.97 -0.17 -7.84
N LYS A 65 13.91 -0.70 -6.61
CA LYS A 65 14.78 -1.79 -6.17
C LYS A 65 14.51 -3.09 -6.90
N VAL A 66 13.25 -3.43 -7.20
CA VAL A 66 12.94 -4.63 -7.98
C VAL A 66 13.44 -4.52 -9.42
N LYS A 67 13.29 -3.35 -10.05
CA LYS A 67 13.76 -3.11 -11.43
C LYS A 67 15.29 -3.20 -11.53
N ASN A 68 16.00 -2.83 -10.47
CA ASN A 68 17.46 -2.87 -10.40
C ASN A 68 18.03 -4.17 -9.80
N GLY A 69 17.19 -5.13 -9.40
CA GLY A 69 17.64 -6.41 -8.83
C GLY A 69 18.15 -6.33 -7.38
N TYR A 70 17.78 -5.28 -6.64
CA TYR A 70 18.24 -5.01 -5.27
C TYR A 70 17.14 -5.18 -4.21
N LEU A 71 16.25 -6.16 -4.37
CA LEU A 71 15.14 -6.39 -3.41
C LEU A 71 15.63 -6.62 -1.97
N VAL A 72 16.76 -7.31 -1.80
CA VAL A 72 17.35 -7.61 -0.48
C VAL A 72 17.65 -6.34 0.33
N ASP A 73 17.94 -5.22 -0.33
CA ASP A 73 18.21 -3.95 0.34
C ASP A 73 17.00 -3.40 1.12
N LEU A 74 15.80 -3.88 0.82
CA LEU A 74 14.57 -3.48 1.47
C LEU A 74 14.29 -4.25 2.76
N ILE A 75 15.01 -5.34 3.03
CA ILE A 75 14.80 -6.15 4.23
C ILE A 75 15.35 -5.39 5.45
N ASP A 76 14.59 -5.34 6.53
CA ASP A 76 14.98 -4.68 7.76
C ASP A 76 16.32 -5.23 8.28
N LYS A 77 17.34 -4.36 8.26
CA LYS A 77 18.71 -4.69 8.69
C LYS A 77 18.83 -4.86 10.20
N SER A 78 17.84 -4.41 10.96
CA SER A 78 17.81 -4.57 12.42
C SER A 78 17.20 -5.90 12.87
N SER A 79 16.53 -6.63 11.97
CA SER A 79 15.91 -7.93 12.26
C SER A 79 16.82 -9.09 11.86
N ASN A 80 17.56 -9.65 12.82
CA ASN A 80 18.43 -10.80 12.58
C ASN A 80 17.68 -12.02 12.00
N ASP A 81 16.42 -12.22 12.39
CA ASP A 81 15.57 -13.32 11.91
C ASP A 81 15.26 -13.17 10.41
N MET A 82 14.87 -11.97 9.98
CA MET A 82 14.62 -11.70 8.56
C MET A 82 15.90 -11.83 7.73
N GLN A 83 17.05 -11.42 8.27
CA GLN A 83 18.34 -11.57 7.59
C GLN A 83 18.74 -13.05 7.45
N ALA A 84 18.44 -13.89 8.45
CA ALA A 84 18.69 -15.32 8.39
C ALA A 84 17.77 -16.06 7.40
N HIS A 85 16.56 -15.54 7.18
CA HIS A 85 15.51 -16.13 6.33
C HIS A 85 15.27 -15.34 5.03
N GLU A 86 16.32 -14.74 4.45
CA GLU A 86 16.23 -13.82 3.30
C GLU A 86 15.39 -14.38 2.14
N GLN A 87 15.55 -15.65 1.79
CA GLN A 87 14.83 -16.26 0.67
C GLN A 87 13.32 -16.35 0.92
N ASP A 88 12.91 -16.68 2.14
CA ASP A 88 11.48 -16.71 2.52
C ASP A 88 10.90 -15.30 2.49
N ILE A 89 11.66 -14.30 2.95
CA ILE A 89 11.29 -12.89 2.87
C ILE A 89 11.15 -12.44 1.41
N ILE A 90 12.05 -12.83 0.51
CA ILE A 90 11.93 -12.53 -0.93
C ILE A 90 10.63 -13.12 -1.51
N GLN A 91 10.21 -14.32 -1.09
CA GLN A 91 8.93 -14.88 -1.54
C GLN A 91 7.74 -14.07 -1.00
N MET A 92 7.81 -13.62 0.25
CA MET A 92 6.81 -12.70 0.82
C MET A 92 6.75 -11.37 0.08
N MET A 93 7.89 -10.81 -0.34
CA MET A 93 7.94 -9.61 -1.17
C MET A 93 7.29 -9.84 -2.54
N LYS A 94 7.49 -11.00 -3.16
CA LYS A 94 6.80 -11.34 -4.43
C LYS A 94 5.29 -11.44 -4.26
N LEU A 95 4.82 -12.03 -3.16
CA LEU A 95 3.40 -12.02 -2.82
C LEU A 95 2.88 -10.58 -2.66
N ALA A 96 3.61 -9.72 -1.93
CA ALA A 96 3.25 -8.31 -1.77
C ALA A 96 3.17 -7.59 -3.13
N MET A 97 4.15 -7.79 -4.02
CA MET A 97 4.15 -7.20 -5.37
C MET A 97 2.98 -7.70 -6.24
N TRP A 98 2.55 -8.95 -6.05
CA TRP A 98 1.35 -9.47 -6.71
C TRP A 98 0.07 -8.81 -6.19
N CYS A 99 0.00 -8.50 -4.90
CA CYS A 99 -1.09 -7.72 -4.29
C CYS A 99 -1.10 -6.25 -4.75
N LEU A 100 0.07 -5.68 -5.07
CA LEU A 100 0.25 -4.26 -5.42
C LEU A 100 0.02 -3.94 -6.91
N GLN A 101 -0.46 -4.88 -7.72
CA GLN A 101 -0.72 -4.62 -9.15
C GLN A 101 -1.69 -3.43 -9.32
N ILE A 102 -1.36 -2.49 -10.21
CA ILE A 102 -2.22 -1.33 -10.50
C ILE A 102 -3.58 -1.80 -11.03
N ASP A 103 -3.57 -2.75 -11.97
CA ASP A 103 -4.78 -3.41 -12.45
C ASP A 103 -5.35 -4.35 -11.37
N PHE A 104 -6.48 -3.96 -10.78
CA PHE A 104 -7.15 -4.70 -9.71
C PHE A 104 -7.58 -6.12 -10.12
N GLN A 105 -7.76 -6.39 -11.42
CA GLN A 105 -8.08 -7.72 -11.94
C GLN A 105 -6.88 -8.67 -11.89
N ARG A 106 -5.65 -8.13 -11.87
CA ARG A 106 -4.42 -8.92 -11.80
C ARG A 106 -4.00 -9.27 -10.38
N ARG A 107 -4.53 -8.57 -9.38
CA ARG A 107 -4.32 -8.86 -7.96
C ARG A 107 -4.91 -10.23 -7.61
N PRO A 108 -4.34 -10.99 -6.67
CA PRO A 108 -4.92 -12.24 -6.18
C PRO A 108 -6.25 -11.98 -5.44
N LYS A 109 -7.03 -13.04 -5.21
CA LYS A 109 -8.06 -13.05 -4.16
C LYS A 109 -7.39 -13.24 -2.80
N MET A 110 -7.98 -12.75 -1.70
CA MET A 110 -7.42 -13.01 -0.38
C MET A 110 -7.34 -14.50 -0.04
N SER A 111 -8.22 -15.34 -0.59
CA SER A 111 -8.10 -16.79 -0.44
C SER A 111 -6.86 -17.38 -1.13
N GLU A 112 -6.37 -16.76 -2.22
CA GLU A 112 -5.11 -17.15 -2.86
C GLU A 112 -3.92 -16.64 -2.04
N VAL A 113 -4.00 -15.42 -1.50
CA VAL A 113 -2.99 -14.87 -0.58
C VAL A 113 -2.77 -15.82 0.60
N VAL A 114 -3.85 -16.28 1.26
CA VAL A 114 -3.76 -17.24 2.37
C VAL A 114 -3.11 -18.55 1.93
N LYS A 115 -3.49 -19.11 0.79
CA LYS A 115 -2.88 -20.36 0.28
C LYS A 115 -1.38 -20.21 0.03
N VAL A 116 -0.93 -19.05 -0.44
CA VAL A 116 0.50 -18.77 -0.61
C VAL A 116 1.20 -18.71 0.75
N LEU A 117 0.61 -18.03 1.72
CA LEU A 117 1.16 -17.96 3.09
C LEU A 117 1.21 -19.33 3.78
N GLU A 118 0.26 -20.21 3.49
CA GLU A 118 0.22 -21.60 3.99
C GLU A 118 1.15 -22.55 3.20
N GLY A 119 1.86 -22.06 2.17
CA GLY A 119 2.74 -22.88 1.33
C GLY A 119 2.00 -23.88 0.42
N SER A 120 0.68 -23.73 0.26
CA SER A 120 -0.17 -24.58 -0.58
C SER A 120 -0.27 -24.09 -2.03
N MET A 121 0.30 -22.93 -2.33
CA MET A 121 0.32 -22.29 -3.64
C MET A 121 1.54 -21.40 -3.78
N ASP A 122 2.08 -21.26 -4.99
CA ASP A 122 3.14 -20.28 -5.28
C ASP A 122 2.56 -18.92 -5.69
N ALA A 123 3.24 -17.84 -5.30
CA ALA A 123 2.93 -16.50 -5.80
C ALA A 123 3.19 -16.41 -7.30
N LYS A 124 2.39 -15.60 -8.00
CA LYS A 124 2.58 -15.38 -9.44
C LYS A 124 3.93 -14.70 -9.71
N SER A 125 4.70 -15.26 -10.63
CA SER A 125 6.06 -14.78 -10.98
C SER A 125 6.11 -13.74 -12.10
N ASN A 126 5.12 -13.74 -13.00
CA ASN A 126 4.98 -12.73 -14.06
C ASN A 126 4.04 -11.61 -13.58
N ILE A 127 4.64 -10.65 -12.88
CA ILE A 127 3.98 -9.47 -12.33
C ILE A 127 4.49 -8.21 -13.02
N ASP A 128 3.63 -7.20 -13.17
CA ASP A 128 4.06 -5.87 -13.58
C ASP A 128 4.78 -5.20 -12.39
N HIS A 129 6.00 -4.72 -12.61
CA HIS A 129 6.79 -4.05 -11.58
C HIS A 129 6.52 -2.54 -11.48
N ASN A 130 5.45 -2.05 -12.13
CA ASN A 130 4.90 -0.71 -11.91
C ASN A 130 3.81 -0.80 -10.84
N PHE A 131 4.08 -0.24 -9.66
CA PHE A 131 3.16 -0.27 -8.51
C PHE A 131 2.56 1.10 -8.22
N VAL A 132 3.21 2.15 -8.72
CA VAL A 132 2.79 3.54 -8.53
C VAL A 132 2.10 4.05 -9.79
N ALA A 133 0.87 4.54 -9.67
CA ALA A 133 0.23 5.28 -10.75
C ALA A 133 0.93 6.64 -10.93
N THR A 134 1.45 6.92 -12.12
CA THR A 134 2.32 8.04 -12.50
C THR A 134 1.77 9.47 -12.32
N ASN A 135 0.68 9.65 -11.56
CA ASN A 135 0.22 10.98 -11.19
C ASN A 135 0.98 11.45 -9.95
N GLU A 136 2.10 12.13 -10.17
CA GLU A 136 2.89 12.85 -9.16
C GLU A 136 2.00 13.72 -8.25
N ALA A 137 0.89 14.26 -8.78
CA ALA A 137 -0.12 15.01 -8.03
C ALA A 137 -0.80 14.24 -6.88
N ASN A 138 -0.91 12.90 -6.96
CA ASN A 138 -1.55 12.09 -5.93
C ASN A 138 -0.71 11.95 -4.64
N PHE A 139 0.62 12.03 -4.77
CA PHE A 139 1.54 12.00 -3.62
C PHE A 139 1.52 13.30 -2.83
N TYR A 140 1.46 14.45 -3.52
CA TYR A 140 1.33 15.76 -2.89
C TYR A 140 0.02 15.91 -2.10
N ILE A 141 -1.09 15.36 -2.60
CA ILE A 141 -2.37 15.39 -1.87
C ILE A 141 -2.30 14.54 -0.59
N ALA A 142 -1.70 13.35 -0.63
CA ALA A 142 -1.53 12.50 0.56
C ALA A 142 -0.58 13.12 1.60
N GLY A 143 0.51 13.77 1.15
CA GLY A 143 1.46 14.49 2.01
C GLY A 143 0.90 15.78 2.64
N ASN A 144 -0.11 16.40 2.02
CA ASN A 144 -0.76 17.62 2.52
C ASN A 144 -1.94 17.38 3.46
N VAL A 145 -2.37 16.14 3.74
CA VAL A 145 -3.37 15.88 4.79
C VAL A 145 -2.71 15.93 6.18
N LYS A 146 -2.11 17.07 6.52
CA LYS A 146 -1.83 17.44 7.91
C LYS A 146 -3.01 18.25 8.43
N SER A 147 -3.77 17.64 9.34
CA SER A 147 -4.61 18.30 10.35
C SER A 147 -5.47 19.48 9.85
N SER A 148 -6.58 19.21 9.15
CA SER A 148 -7.71 20.15 9.22
C SER A 148 -8.27 20.12 10.65
N ALA A 149 -8.23 21.27 11.32
CA ALA A 149 -8.68 21.52 12.69
C ALA A 149 -10.00 20.79 13.05
N PRO A 150 -10.24 20.48 14.35
CA PRO A 150 -11.54 19.98 14.77
C PRO A 150 -12.63 20.97 14.33
N PRO A 151 -13.82 20.49 13.92
CA PRO A 151 -14.91 21.39 13.56
C PRO A 151 -15.21 22.28 14.77
N VAL A 152 -15.23 23.59 14.53
CA VAL A 152 -15.63 24.58 15.52
C VAL A 152 -17.03 24.19 16.01
N ALA A 153 -17.15 24.02 17.33
CA ALA A 153 -18.43 23.75 17.97
C ALA A 153 -19.44 24.79 17.49
N SER A 154 -20.52 24.31 16.86
CA SER A 154 -21.60 25.17 16.44
C SER A 154 -22.33 25.64 17.70
N ASP A 155 -22.29 26.95 17.94
CA ASP A 155 -23.17 27.61 18.90
C ASP A 155 -24.63 27.31 18.54
N LEU A 156 -25.24 26.38 19.28
CA LEU A 156 -26.69 26.26 19.33
C LEU A 156 -27.20 27.26 20.37
N SER A 157 -27.33 28.52 19.96
CA SER A 157 -28.28 29.43 20.59
C SER A 157 -29.68 28.89 20.32
N GLY A 158 -30.27 28.21 21.31
CA GLY A 158 -31.67 27.81 21.28
C GLY A 158 -32.59 29.04 21.47
N PRO A 159 -33.78 29.08 20.84
CA PRO A 159 -34.64 30.26 20.91
C PRO A 159 -35.46 30.33 22.20
N ARG A 160 -35.44 31.54 22.78
CA ARG A 160 -36.32 32.17 23.80
C ARG A 160 -36.19 31.71 25.24
#